data_AF-A0A7T6Z735-F1
#
_entry.id   AF-A0A7T6Z735-F1
#
_cell.length_a   1.000
_cell.length_b   1.000
_cell.length_c   1.000
_cell.angle_alpha   90.00
_cell.angle_beta   90.00
_cell.angle_gamma   90.00
#
_symmetry.space_group_name_H-M   'P 1'
#
loop_
_entity.id
_entity.type
_entity.pdbx_description
1 polymer ?
#
loop_
_entity_poly.entity_id
_entity_poly.type
_entity_poly.pdbx_seq_one_letter_code
_entity_poly.pdbx_strand_id
1 'polypeptide(L)' 'MNTLKALSDELLAEAYEKAKKLNLNKDFLMHLESEIQRRDLNND' A
#
# COMPACT_ATOMS: atom_id res chain seq x y z
N MET A 1 -14.21 8.58 6.28
CA MET A 1 -12.77 8.45 5.95
C MET A 1 -12.59 7.08 5.31
N ASN A 2 -12.24 7.02 4.02
CA ASN A 2 -11.95 5.76 3.35
C ASN A 2 -10.54 5.30 3.76
N THR A 3 -10.47 4.26 4.59
CA THR A 3 -9.20 3.69 5.08
C THR A 3 -8.58 2.75 4.04
N LEU A 4 -7.26 2.55 4.06
CA LEU A 4 -6.55 1.58 3.20
C LEU A 4 -7.16 0.16 3.27
N LYS A 5 -7.77 -0.20 4.40
CA LYS A 5 -8.52 -1.45 4.62
C LYS A 5 -9.67 -1.69 3.63
N ALA A 6 -10.19 -0.64 3.00
CA ALA A 6 -11.28 -0.72 2.03
C ALA A 6 -10.79 -0.84 0.57
N LEU A 7 -9.48 -0.73 0.32
CA LEU A 7 -8.92 -0.96 -1.02
C LEU A 7 -8.93 -2.46 -1.32
N SER A 8 -9.18 -2.83 -2.58
CA SER A 8 -8.85 -4.17 -3.08
C SER A 8 -7.34 -4.38 -3.09
N ASP A 9 -6.91 -5.63 -3.14
CA ASP A 9 -5.49 -5.98 -3.11
C ASP A 9 -4.74 -5.43 -4.33
N GLU A 10 -5.33 -5.51 -5.52
CA GLU A 10 -4.79 -4.92 -6.75
C GLU A 10 -4.60 -3.40 -6.62
N LEU A 11 -5.60 -2.70 -6.09
CA LEU A 11 -5.54 -1.24 -5.94
C LEU A 11 -4.55 -0.82 -4.86
N LEU A 12 -4.40 -1.61 -3.80
CA LEU A 12 -3.41 -1.38 -2.75
C LEU A 12 -1.97 -1.54 -3.28
N ALA A 13 -1.72 -2.60 -4.06
CA ALA A 13 -0.43 -2.83 -4.70
C ALA A 13 -0.09 -1.73 -5.73
N GLU A 14 -1.05 -1.36 -6.58
CA GLU A 14 -0.87 -0.28 -7.54
C GLU A 14 -0.60 1.07 -6.84
N ALA A 15 -1.31 1.36 -5.75
CA ALA A 15 -1.12 2.57 -4.96
C ALA A 15 0.30 2.64 -4.36
N TYR A 16 0.82 1.53 -3.82
CA TYR A 16 2.19 1.45 -3.29
C TYR A 16 3.24 1.70 -4.38
N GLU A 17 3.11 1.05 -5.53
CA GLU A 17 4.05 1.24 -6.64
C GLU A 17 4.03 2.66 -7.21
N LYS A 18 2.84 3.28 -7.32
CA LYS A 18 2.73 4.69 -7.72
C LYS A 18 3.35 5.62 -6.67
N ALA A 19 3.09 5.38 -5.39
CA ALA A 19 3.63 6.19 -4.30
C ALA A 19 5.17 6.16 -4.26
N LYS A 20 5.78 4.99 -4.51
CA LYS A 20 7.23 4.85 -4.66
C LYS A 20 7.78 5.64 -5.84
N LYS A 21 7.14 5.54 -7.02
CA LYS A 21 7.56 6.27 -8.23
C LYS A 21 7.48 7.79 -8.09
N LEU A 22 6.50 8.27 -7.32
CA LEU A 22 6.32 9.69 -7.03
C LEU A 22 7.21 10.20 -5.88
N ASN A 23 8.01 9.31 -5.26
CA ASN A 23 8.84 9.61 -4.10
C ASN A 23 8.04 10.30 -2.97
N LEU A 24 6.85 9.77 -2.69
CA LEU A 24 5.99 10.29 -1.63
C LEU A 24 6.65 10.09 -0.25
N ASN A 25 6.14 10.82 0.74
CA ASN A 25 6.64 10.78 2.10
C ASN A 25 6.71 9.33 2.65
N LYS A 26 7.80 9.04 3.36
CA LYS A 26 8.12 7.72 3.90
C LYS A 26 7.03 7.16 4.83
N ASP A 27 6.38 7.99 5.63
CA ASP A 27 5.31 7.58 6.54
C ASP A 27 4.10 7.06 5.75
N PHE A 28 3.79 7.71 4.62
CA PHE A 28 2.73 7.25 3.71
C PHE A 28 3.08 5.90 3.08
N LEU A 29 4.34 5.72 2.66
CA LEU A 29 4.83 4.44 2.14
C LEU A 29 4.76 3.34 3.22
N MET A 30 5.14 3.64 4.45
CA MET A 30 5.07 2.71 5.58
C MET A 30 3.63 2.28 5.89
N HIS A 31 2.66 3.18 5.76
CA HIS A 31 1.25 2.84 5.95
C HIS A 31 0.74 1.86 4.88
N LEU A 32 1.14 2.04 3.62
CA LEU A 32 0.81 1.12 2.54
C LEU A 32 1.49 -0.24 2.72
N GLU A 33 2.79 -0.23 3.03
CA GLU A 33 3.60 -1.44 3.22
C GLU A 33 3.09 -2.27 4.41
N SER A 34 2.72 -1.63 5.51
CA SER A 34 2.13 -2.31 6.68
C SER A 34 0.81 -3.00 6.32
N GLU A 35 -0.02 -2.38 5.49
CA GLU A 35 -1.30 -2.97 5.07
C GLU A 35 -1.10 -4.11 4.06
N ILE A 36 -0.11 -4.00 3.16
CA ILE A 36 0.31 -5.06 2.24
C ILE A 36 0.81 -6.28 3.03
N GLN A 37 1.70 -6.07 4.01
CA GLN A 37 2.20 -7.13 4.89
C GLN A 37 1.07 -7.76 5.72
N ARG A 38 0.13 -6.97 6.23
CA ARG A 38 -1.03 -7.47 6.99
C ARG A 38 -1.91 -8.42 6.17
N ARG A 39 -2.00 -8.21 4.86
CA ARG A 39 -2.81 -9.02 3.93
C ARG A 39 -2.03 -10.15 3.26
N ASP A 40 -0.76 -10.29 3.60
CA ASP A 40 0.14 -11.30 3.04
C ASP A 40 0.30 -11.22 1.51
N LEU A 41 0.14 -10.02 0.93
CA LEU A 41 0.24 -9.80 -0.52
C LEU A 41 1.67 -9.90 -1.08
N ASN A 42 2.66 -10.14 -0.21
CA ASN A 42 4.06 -10.29 -0.56
C ASN A 42 4.53 -11.76 -0.63
N ASN A 43 3.63 -12.73 -0.44
CA ASN A 43 3.99 -14.15 -0.49
C ASN A 43 3.62 -14.78 -1.86
N ASP A 44 4.61 -14.83 -2.75
CA ASP A 44 4.86 -15.90 -3.73
C ASP A 44 6.38 -16.00 -4.00
#